data_AF-A0A6C0LC32-F1
#
_entry.id   AF-A0A6C0LC32-F1
#
_cell.length_a   1.000
_cell.length_b   1.000
_cell.length_c   1.000
_cell.angle_alpha   90.00
_cell.angle_beta   90.00
_cell.angle_gamma   90.00
#
_symmetry.space_group_name_H-M   'P 1'
#
loop_
_entity.id
_entity.type
_entity.pdbx_description
1 polymer ?
#
loop_
_entity_poly.entity_id
_entity_poly.type
_entity_poly.pdbx_seq_one_letter_code
_entity_poly.pdbx_strand_id
1 'polypeptide(L)'
;MPHKEDTKKSPQSADKWRYTLYTTFVLLALFNPWTYKLVDSLLSGFVGQIAGKYGCPTTVGFVLHAIIFTLIIRYMMDLHI
;
A
#
# COMPACT_ATOMS: atom_id res chain seq x y z
N MET A 1 42.96 10.41 -7.38
CA MET A 1 41.66 10.74 -6.74
C MET A 1 40.97 9.42 -6.46
N PRO A 2 40.89 8.96 -5.20
CA PRO A 2 40.28 7.67 -4.91
C PRO A 2 38.76 7.78 -5.03
N HIS A 3 38.18 6.89 -5.83
CA HIS A 3 36.74 6.65 -5.88
C HIS A 3 36.23 6.36 -4.46
N LYS A 4 35.26 7.15 -4.01
CA LYS A 4 34.54 6.91 -2.76
C LYS A 4 33.73 5.63 -2.98
N GLU A 5 34.19 4.52 -2.42
CA GLU A 5 33.43 3.28 -2.33
C GLU A 5 32.20 3.59 -1.47
N ASP A 6 31.04 3.71 -2.11
CA ASP A 6 29.75 3.71 -1.42
C ASP A 6 29.64 2.34 -0.72
N THR A 7 30.00 2.28 0.57
CA THR A 7 29.79 1.10 1.41
C THR A 7 28.30 0.77 1.36
N LYS A 8 27.94 -0.19 0.51
CA LYS A 8 26.59 -0.68 0.31
C LYS A 8 26.13 -1.31 1.62
N LYS A 9 25.53 -0.50 2.50
CA LYS A 9 25.01 -0.95 3.79
C LYS A 9 23.95 -2.00 3.50
N SER A 10 24.25 -3.27 3.80
CA SER A 10 23.23 -4.32 3.70
C SER A 10 22.09 -3.94 4.64
N PRO A 11 20.82 -4.04 4.21
CA PRO A 11 19.70 -3.70 5.08
C PRO A 11 19.80 -4.54 6.34
N GLN A 12 19.88 -3.87 7.50
CA GLN A 12 19.96 -4.56 8.78
C GLN A 12 18.68 -5.38 8.95
N SER A 13 18.76 -6.54 9.61
CA SER A 13 17.57 -7.39 9.84
C SER A 13 16.41 -6.60 10.49
N ALA A 14 16.73 -5.63 11.34
CA ALA A 14 15.79 -4.69 11.94
C ALA A 14 15.02 -3.85 10.89
N ASP A 15 15.70 -3.35 9.85
CA ASP A 15 15.07 -2.56 8.78
C ASP A 15 14.07 -3.42 7.99
N LYS A 16 14.43 -4.68 7.71
CA LYS A 16 13.54 -5.62 7.03
C LYS A 16 12.25 -5.86 7.82
N TRP A 17 12.37 -6.05 9.14
CA TRP A 17 11.22 -6.24 10.03
C TRP A 17 10.36 -4.99 10.15
N ARG A 18 10.97 -3.80 10.24
CA ARG A 18 10.26 -2.52 10.26
C ARG A 18 9.40 -2.35 9.01
N TYR A 19 10.00 -2.50 7.83
CA TYR A 19 9.24 -2.43 6.58
C TYR A 19 8.14 -3.48 6.53
N THR A 20 8.43 -4.73 6.86
CA THR A 20 7.44 -5.83 6.84
C THR A 20 6.24 -5.52 7.75
N LEU A 21 6.48 -5.02 8.97
CA LEU A 21 5.42 -4.66 9.90
C LEU A 21 4.60 -3.47 9.37
N TYR A 22 5.26 -2.40 8.93
CA TYR A 22 4.57 -1.23 8.39
C TYR A 22 3.74 -1.57 7.16
N THR A 23 4.29 -2.32 6.20
CA THR A 23 3.55 -2.74 5.01
C THR A 23 2.36 -3.64 5.36
N THR A 24 2.51 -4.50 6.37
CA THR A 24 1.42 -5.37 6.85
C THR A 24 0.29 -4.56 7.48
N PHE A 25 0.61 -3.57 8.33
CA PHE A 25 -0.42 -2.70 8.91
C PHE A 25 -1.18 -1.91 7.84
N VAL A 26 -0.45 -1.37 6.85
CA VAL A 26 -1.07 -0.65 5.72
C VAL A 26 -1.98 -1.59 4.91
N LEU A 27 -1.54 -2.82 4.65
CA LEU A 27 -2.34 -3.82 3.96
C LEU A 27 -3.63 -4.13 4.73
N LEU A 28 -3.54 -4.39 6.05
CA LEU A 28 -4.71 -4.68 6.88
C LEU A 28 -5.69 -3.50 6.92
N ALA A 29 -5.18 -2.28 6.98
CA ALA A 29 -6.00 -1.08 6.94
C ALA A 29 -6.71 -0.92 5.59
N LEU A 30 -6.01 -1.15 4.47
CA LEU A 30 -6.58 -0.99 3.13
C LEU A 30 -7.50 -2.13 2.71
N PHE A 31 -7.20 -3.37 3.08
CA PHE A 31 -7.94 -4.56 2.66
C PHE A 31 -9.08 -4.94 3.62
N ASN A 32 -9.44 -4.05 4.55
CA ASN A 32 -10.62 -4.17 5.39
C ASN A 32 -11.91 -3.86 4.57
N PRO A 33 -12.99 -4.65 4.69
CA PRO A 33 -14.29 -4.37 4.06
C PRO A 33 -14.82 -2.93 4.24
N TRP A 34 -14.44 -2.28 5.34
CA TRP A 34 -14.84 -0.91 5.65
C TRP A 34 -14.16 0.09 4.73
N THR A 35 -12.88 -0.14 4.40
CA THR A 35 -12.08 0.70 3.53
C THR A 35 -12.52 0.56 2.08
N TYR A 36 -12.88 -0.66 1.67
CA TYR A 36 -13.51 -0.89 0.36
C TYR A 36 -14.81 -0.10 0.21
N LYS A 37 -15.65 -0.06 1.25
CA LYS A 37 -16.88 0.77 1.24
C LYS A 37 -16.58 2.27 1.21
N LEU A 38 -15.54 2.72 1.89
CA LEU A 38 -15.13 4.14 1.88
C LEU A 38 -14.70 4.56 0.47
N VAL A 39 -13.81 3.78 -0.15
CA VAL A 39 -13.32 4.06 -1.50
C VAL A 39 -14.45 3.93 -2.53
N ASP A 40 -15.36 2.98 -2.36
CA ASP A 40 -16.59 2.88 -3.16
C ASP A 40 -17.45 4.14 -3.03
N SER A 41 -17.72 4.63 -1.82
CA SER A 41 -18.47 5.87 -1.61
C SER A 41 -17.82 7.10 -2.29
N LEU A 42 -16.48 7.14 -2.34
CA LEU A 42 -15.73 8.26 -2.90
C LEU A 42 -15.55 8.20 -4.43
N LEU A 43 -15.34 6.99 -4.97
CA LEU A 43 -14.92 6.81 -6.36
C LEU A 43 -15.94 6.06 -7.23
N SER A 44 -17.04 5.56 -6.65
CA SER A 44 -18.06 4.84 -7.42
C SER A 44 -18.68 5.67 -8.54
N GLY A 45 -18.75 6.99 -8.36
CA GLY A 45 -19.23 7.92 -9.40
C GLY A 45 -18.30 8.04 -10.62
N PHE A 46 -17.01 7.68 -10.50
CA PHE A 46 -16.02 7.79 -11.58
C PHE A 46 -15.63 6.43 -12.16
N VAL A 47 -15.55 5.39 -11.33
CA VAL A 47 -14.99 4.07 -11.70
C VAL A 47 -16.07 2.97 -11.75
N GLY A 48 -17.31 3.28 -11.37
CA GLY A 48 -18.38 2.29 -11.21
C GLY A 48 -18.30 1.56 -9.87
N GLN A 49 -19.02 0.44 -9.72
CA GLN A 49 -19.12 -0.24 -8.43
C GLN A 49 -17.79 -0.90 -8.00
N ILE A 50 -17.24 -0.46 -6.86
CA ILE A 50 -15.97 -0.89 -6.27
C ILE A 50 -16.22 -1.90 -5.14
N ALA A 51 -17.35 -1.77 -4.42
CA ALA A 51 -17.74 -2.68 -3.34
C ALA A 51 -19.21 -3.12 -3.42
N GLY A 52 -19.49 -4.36 -2.99
CA GLY A 52 -20.84 -4.88 -2.81
C GLY A 52 -21.47 -4.47 -1.47
N LYS A 53 -22.75 -4.81 -1.27
CA LYS A 53 -23.51 -4.52 -0.03
C LYS A 53 -22.80 -4.94 1.27
N TYR A 54 -22.05 -6.03 1.22
CA TYR A 54 -21.31 -6.59 2.36
C TYR A 54 -19.87 -6.08 2.49
N GLY A 55 -19.41 -5.18 1.62
CA GLY A 55 -18.03 -4.71 1.59
C GLY A 55 -17.06 -5.65 0.87
N CYS A 56 -17.59 -6.64 0.14
CA CYS A 56 -16.79 -7.47 -0.75
C CYS A 56 -16.35 -6.63 -1.96
N PRO A 57 -15.06 -6.59 -2.29
CA PRO A 57 -14.58 -5.86 -3.46
C PRO A 57 -15.09 -6.50 -4.75
N THR A 58 -15.35 -5.67 -5.75
CA THR A 58 -15.40 -6.13 -7.14
C THR A 58 -13.97 -6.37 -7.65
N THR A 59 -13.81 -7.09 -8.76
CA THR A 59 -12.46 -7.27 -9.36
C THR A 59 -11.80 -5.92 -9.66
N VAL A 60 -12.59 -4.94 -10.13
CA VAL A 60 -12.13 -3.57 -10.35
C VAL A 60 -11.74 -2.90 -9.03
N GLY A 61 -12.56 -3.03 -7.99
CA GLY A 61 -12.26 -2.45 -6.68
C GLY A 61 -11.01 -3.03 -6.03
N PHE A 62 -10.77 -4.33 -6.19
CA PHE A 62 -9.54 -4.99 -5.74
C PHE A 62 -8.30 -4.45 -6.46
N VAL A 63 -8.35 -4.34 -7.80
CA VAL A 63 -7.23 -3.79 -8.59
C VAL A 63 -6.95 -2.34 -8.19
N LEU A 64 -8.00 -1.52 -8.01
CA LEU A 64 -7.85 -0.13 -7.58
C LEU A 64 -7.20 -0.04 -6.19
N HIS A 65 -7.61 -0.88 -5.23
CA HIS A 65 -6.99 -0.92 -3.91
C HIS A 65 -5.53 -1.39 -3.96
N ALA A 66 -5.20 -2.34 -4.84
CA ALA A 66 -3.82 -2.77 -5.05
C ALA A 66 -2.93 -1.63 -5.60
N ILE A 67 -3.47 -0.80 -6.51
CA ILE A 67 -2.76 0.38 -7.01
C ILE A 67 -2.53 1.39 -5.89
N ILE A 68 -3.57 1.73 -5.12
CA ILE A 68 -3.47 2.66 -3.97
C ILE A 68 -2.45 2.13 -2.95
N PHE A 69 -2.54 0.85 -2.59
CA PHE A 69 -1.58 0.19 -1.71
C PHE A 69 -0.15 0.37 -2.23
N THR A 70 0.08 0.07 -3.50
CA THR A 70 1.42 0.18 -4.12
C THR A 70 1.95 1.61 -4.04
N LEU A 71 1.10 2.61 -4.31
CA LEU A 71 1.48 4.03 -4.23
C LEU A 71 1.84 4.44 -2.80
N ILE A 72 1.08 4.02 -1.80
CA ILE A 72 1.37 4.31 -0.39
C ILE A 72 2.71 3.70 0.02
N ILE A 73 2.95 2.45 -0.34
CA ILE A 73 4.19 1.75 0.00
C ILE A 73 5.40 2.39 -0.70
N ARG A 74 5.25 2.77 -1.98
CA ARG A 74 6.28 3.52 -2.71
C ARG A 74 6.58 4.85 -2.03
N TYR A 75 5.54 5.58 -1.63
CA TYR A 75 5.66 6.85 -0.93
C TYR A 75 6.35 6.71 0.44
N MET A 76 6.03 5.67 1.22
CA MET A 76 6.69 5.39 2.49
C MET A 76 8.19 5.16 2.32
N MET A 77 8.58 4.43 1.27
CA MET A 77 10.00 4.22 0.94
C MET A 77 10.69 5.53 0.52
N ASP A 78 10.04 6.36 -0.31
CA ASP A 78 10.60 7.64 -0.74
C ASP A 78 10.70 8.66 0.41
N LEU A 79 9.79 8.59 1.39
CA LEU A 79 9.84 9.40 2.61
C LEU A 79 10.83 8.89 3.68
N HIS A 80 11.55 7.79 3.42
CA HIS A 80 12.45 7.15 4.39
C HIS A 80 11.80 6.85 5.76
N ILE A 81 10.54 6.42 5.75
CA ILE A 81 9.78 5.99 6.94
C ILE A 81 9.90 4.48 7.13
#